data_AF-A0A2D8UFM1-F1
#
_entry.id   AF-A0A2D8UFM1-F1
#
_cell.length_a   1.000
_cell.length_b   1.000
_cell.length_c   1.000
_cell.angle_alpha   90.00
_cell.angle_beta   90.00
_cell.angle_gamma   90.00
#
_symmetry.space_group_name_H-M   'P 1'
#
loop_
_entity.id
_entity.type
_entity.pdbx_description
1 polymer ?
#
loop_
_entity_poly.entity_id
_entity_poly.type
_entity_poly.pdbx_seq_one_letter_code
_entity_poly.pdbx_strand_id
1 'polypeptide(L)'
;MVGYDDIHSQCFKDTVGAYQKVRQNGELHIPAFMAALEAYKRHEGEAEDANRQVQEYIAFAASIDPKKYWAGVRYKRWASTK
;
A
#
# COMPACT_ATOMS: atom_id res chain seq x y z
N MET A 1 1.00 -2.09 16.02
CA MET A 1 -0.12 -1.12 16.09
C MET A 1 0.40 0.21 15.57
N VAL A 2 0.11 0.49 14.31
CA VAL A 2 0.47 1.75 13.64
C VAL A 2 -0.32 2.89 14.27
N GLY A 3 0.37 3.84 14.90
CA GLY A 3 -0.24 5.01 15.52
C GLY A 3 -0.44 6.15 14.52
N TYR A 4 -1.28 7.13 14.89
CA TYR A 4 -1.50 8.37 14.12
C TYR A 4 -0.24 9.25 13.98
N ASP A 5 0.79 9.01 14.77
CA ASP A 5 2.10 9.68 14.65
C ASP A 5 2.90 9.13 13.46
N ASP A 6 2.71 7.84 13.18
CA ASP A 6 3.46 7.08 12.19
C ASP A 6 3.08 7.44 10.75
N ILE A 7 1.82 7.88 10.52
CA ILE A 7 1.36 8.38 9.20
C ILE A 7 2.04 9.67 8.74
N HIS A 8 2.68 10.41 9.66
CA HIS A 8 3.48 11.57 9.30
C HIS A 8 4.92 11.22 8.95
N SER A 9 5.37 10.00 9.30
CA SER A 9 6.71 9.49 8.97
C SER A 9 6.92 9.43 7.46
N GLN A 10 8.15 9.76 7.05
CA GLN A 10 8.55 9.67 5.65
C GLN A 10 8.48 8.22 5.15
N CYS A 11 8.80 7.25 6.02
CA CYS A 11 8.72 5.82 5.71
C CYS A 11 7.29 5.39 5.34
N PHE A 12 6.30 5.81 6.14
CA PHE A 12 4.88 5.50 5.88
C PHE A 12 4.42 6.09 4.54
N LYS A 13 4.73 7.37 4.29
CA LYS A 13 4.32 8.07 3.06
C LYS A 13 4.94 7.44 1.82
N ASP A 14 6.22 7.06 1.87
CA ASP A 14 6.91 6.44 0.73
C ASP A 14 6.40 5.02 0.48
N THR A 15 6.21 4.23 1.55
CA THR A 15 5.66 2.86 1.49
C THR A 15 4.26 2.84 0.87
N VAL A 16 3.35 3.68 1.38
CA VAL A 16 1.98 3.77 0.88
C VAL A 16 1.95 4.39 -0.52
N GLY A 17 2.82 5.36 -0.80
CA GLY A 17 2.96 5.98 -2.11
C GLY A 17 3.41 4.99 -3.20
N ALA A 18 4.39 4.14 -2.88
CA ALA A 18 4.87 3.09 -3.77
C ALA A 18 3.76 2.07 -4.08
N TYR A 19 3.02 1.63 -3.04
CA TYR A 19 1.85 0.77 -3.22
C TYR A 19 0.82 1.41 -4.17
N GLN A 20 0.43 2.66 -3.91
CA GLN A 20 -0.59 3.36 -4.69
C GLN A 20 -0.17 3.58 -6.14
N LYS A 21 1.08 3.93 -6.40
CA LYS A 21 1.62 4.13 -7.74
C LYS A 21 1.48 2.87 -8.60
N VAL A 22 1.83 1.71 -8.03
CA VAL A 22 1.72 0.41 -8.72
C VAL A 22 0.26 0.02 -8.92
N ARG A 23 -0.62 0.29 -7.95
CA ARG A 23 -2.06 0.06 -8.11
C ARG A 23 -2.71 0.93 -9.17
N GLN A 24 -2.30 2.19 -9.30
CA GLN A 24 -2.81 3.11 -10.33
C GLN A 24 -2.41 2.69 -11.74
N ASN A 25 -1.26 2.01 -11.88
CA ASN A 25 -0.85 1.39 -13.15
C ASN A 25 -1.67 0.14 -13.51
N GLY A 26 -2.64 -0.26 -12.67
CA GLY A 26 -3.52 -1.40 -12.91
C GLY A 26 -2.93 -2.74 -12.48
N GLU A 27 -1.81 -2.74 -11.75
CA GLU A 27 -1.17 -3.96 -11.29
C GLU A 27 -1.91 -4.62 -10.11
N LEU A 28 -1.72 -5.93 -9.99
CA LEU A 28 -2.32 -6.77 -8.95
C LEU A 28 -1.78 -6.40 -7.55
N HIS A 29 -2.42 -6.93 -6.52
CA HIS A 29 -2.06 -6.63 -5.13
C HIS A 29 -0.61 -7.04 -4.78
N ILE A 30 -0.14 -8.17 -5.30
CA ILE A 30 1.20 -8.72 -5.01
C ILE A 30 2.35 -7.79 -5.48
N PRO A 31 2.41 -7.33 -6.75
CA PRO A 31 3.46 -6.39 -7.17
C PRO A 31 3.39 -5.04 -6.45
N ALA A 32 2.19 -4.55 -6.14
CA ALA A 32 2.03 -3.33 -5.34
C ALA A 32 2.56 -3.51 -3.91
N PHE A 33 2.32 -4.66 -3.31
CA PHE A 33 2.83 -5.02 -2.00
C PHE A 33 4.37 -5.12 -2.01
N MET A 34 4.95 -5.74 -3.03
CA MET A 34 6.42 -5.83 -3.16
C MET A 34 7.07 -4.45 -3.31
N ALA A 35 6.46 -3.53 -4.07
CA ALA A 35 6.97 -2.17 -4.20
C ALA A 35 6.89 -1.40 -2.87
N ALA A 36 5.82 -1.58 -2.10
CA ALA A 36 5.69 -1.03 -0.76
C ALA A 36 6.76 -1.59 0.18
N LEU A 37 6.99 -2.90 0.12
CA LEU A 37 8.00 -3.58 0.93
C LEU A 37 9.42 -3.10 0.60
N GLU A 38 9.74 -2.89 -0.68
CA GLU A 38 11.03 -2.34 -1.08
C GLU A 38 11.22 -0.91 -0.57
N ALA A 39 10.20 -0.07 -0.67
CA ALA A 39 10.23 1.30 -0.15
C ALA A 39 10.44 1.30 1.38
N TYR A 40 9.71 0.46 2.09
CA TYR A 40 9.87 0.30 3.54
C TYR A 40 11.27 -0.16 3.94
N LYS A 41 11.81 -1.19 3.26
CA LYS A 41 13.17 -1.71 3.50
C LYS A 41 14.26 -0.66 3.26
N ARG A 42 14.05 0.32 2.38
CA ARG A 42 15.01 1.44 2.19
C ARG A 42 15.09 2.37 3.41
N HIS A 43 14.04 2.45 4.21
CA HIS A 43 13.98 3.32 5.37
C HIS A 43 14.41 2.61 6.66
N GLU A 44 13.92 1.40 6.92
CA GLU A 44 14.19 0.68 8.17
C GLU A 44 15.18 -0.48 8.03
N GLY A 45 15.65 -0.79 6.81
CA GLY A 45 16.49 -1.95 6.55
C GLY A 45 15.69 -3.26 6.47
N GLU A 46 16.37 -4.41 6.47
CA GLU A 46 15.72 -5.72 6.53
C GLU A 46 15.27 -6.05 7.96
N ALA A 47 14.28 -5.32 8.45
CA ALA A 47 13.61 -5.69 9.69
C ALA A 47 12.83 -7.01 9.52
N GLU A 48 12.91 -7.90 10.50
CA GLU A 48 12.20 -9.20 10.48
C GLU A 48 10.67 -9.00 10.35
N ASP A 49 10.15 -7.91 10.90
CA ASP A 49 8.72 -7.56 10.87
C ASP A 49 8.31 -6.64 9.71
N ALA A 50 9.21 -6.35 8.76
CA ALA A 50 8.93 -5.43 7.65
C ALA A 50 7.66 -5.78 6.87
N ASN A 51 7.43 -7.07 6.60
CA ASN A 51 6.23 -7.53 5.93
C ASN A 51 4.95 -7.19 6.71
N ARG A 52 4.98 -7.41 8.02
CA ARG A 52 3.83 -7.15 8.89
C ARG A 52 3.59 -5.64 9.01
N GLN A 53 4.65 -4.85 9.14
CA GLN A 53 4.54 -3.39 9.22
C GLN A 53 3.95 -2.78 7.95
N VAL A 54 4.41 -3.22 6.77
CA VAL A 54 3.85 -2.81 5.48
C VAL A 54 2.39 -3.23 5.34
N GLN A 55 2.02 -4.43 5.78
CA GLN A 55 0.60 -4.85 5.80
C GLN A 55 -0.25 -3.96 6.71
N GLU A 56 0.23 -3.62 7.91
CA GLU A 56 -0.47 -2.72 8.82
C GLU A 56 -0.61 -1.31 8.20
N TYR A 57 0.43 -0.78 7.52
CA TYR A 57 0.36 0.52 6.83
C TYR A 57 -0.66 0.52 5.70
N ILE A 58 -0.66 -0.53 4.89
CA ILE A 58 -1.59 -0.70 3.77
C ILE A 58 -3.03 -0.79 4.28
N ALA A 59 -3.26 -1.61 5.30
CA ALA A 59 -4.58 -1.76 5.91
C ALA A 59 -5.08 -0.46 6.56
N PHE A 60 -4.20 0.27 7.25
CA PHE A 60 -4.53 1.54 7.87
C PHE A 60 -4.85 2.63 6.84
N ALA A 61 -4.03 2.76 5.80
CA ALA A 61 -4.26 3.69 4.70
C ALA A 61 -5.56 3.39 3.93
N ALA A 62 -5.88 2.11 3.74
CA ALA A 62 -7.15 1.68 3.14
C ALA A 62 -8.37 1.97 4.05
N SER A 63 -8.18 1.96 5.37
CA SER A 63 -9.22 2.31 6.35
C SER A 63 -9.52 3.81 6.38
N ILE A 64 -8.49 4.66 6.21
CA ILE A 64 -8.64 6.13 6.21
C ILE A 64 -9.34 6.63 4.95
N ASP A 65 -8.88 6.22 3.76
CA ASP A 65 -9.47 6.68 2.50
C ASP A 65 -9.53 5.53 1.47
N PRO A 66 -10.52 4.63 1.58
CA PRO A 66 -10.63 3.48 0.71
C PRO A 66 -10.83 3.90 -0.76
N LYS A 67 -11.53 5.01 -1.02
CA LYS A 67 -11.78 5.46 -2.40
C LYS A 67 -10.47 5.81 -3.12
N LYS A 68 -9.57 6.54 -2.45
CA LYS A 68 -8.25 6.88 -2.98
C LYS A 68 -7.32 5.68 -3.04
N TYR A 69 -7.46 4.75 -2.10
CA TYR A 69 -6.62 3.56 -2.01
C TYR A 69 -6.92 2.50 -3.08
N TRP A 70 -8.20 2.36 -3.46
CA TRP A 70 -8.65 1.46 -4.52
C TRP A 70 -8.89 2.19 -5.86
N ALA A 71 -8.60 3.49 -5.95
CA ALA A 71 -8.64 4.25 -7.20
C ALA A 71 -7.61 3.69 -8.19
N GLY A 72 -8.05 3.32 -9.39
CA GLY A 72 -7.22 2.65 -10.41
C GLY A 72 -7.40 1.14 -10.47
N VAL A 73 -7.96 0.51 -9.43
CA VAL A 73 -8.52 -0.84 -9.53
C VAL A 73 -9.80 -0.72 -10.32
N ARG A 74 -9.70 -0.82 -11.65
CA ARG A 74 -10.87 -0.83 -12.53
C ARG A 74 -11.87 -1.85 -11.99
N TYR A 75 -12.98 -1.35 -11.48
CA TYR A 75 -14.25 -2.07 -11.30
C TYR A 75 -14.83 -2.60 -12.63
N LYS A 76 -14.05 -2.62 -13.73
CA LYS A 76 -14.45 -3.02 -15.08
C LYS A 76 -14.16 -4.49 -15.42
N ARG A 77 -13.95 -5.38 -14.44
CA ARG A 77 -13.80 -6.83 -14.73
C ARG A 77 -14.74 -7.76 -13.98
N TRP A 78 -15.61 -7.22 -13.11
CA TRP A 78 -16.62 -8.01 -12.41
C TRP A 78 -18.07 -7.56 -12.68
N ALA A 79 -18.26 -6.40 -13.31
CA ALA A 79 -19.55 -5.98 -13.83
C ALA A 79 -19.54 -6.07 -15.37
N SER A 80 -20.23 -7.09 -15.88
CA SER A 80 -20.62 -7.29 -17.29
C SER A 80 -19.59 -7.95 -18.23
N THR A 81 -19.67 -9.28 -18.31
CA THR A 81 -19.95 -9.98 -19.57
C THR A 81 -20.91 -11.13 -19.26
N LYS A 82 -22.20 -10.85 -19.40
CA LYS A 82 -23.18 -11.80 -19.93
C LYS A 82 -23.73 -11.18 -21.21
#